data_AF-A0A934TSZ9-F1
#
_entry.id   AF-A0A934TSZ9-F1
#
_cell.length_a   1.000
_cell.length_b   1.000
_cell.length_c   1.000
_cell.angle_alpha   90.00
_cell.angle_beta   90.00
_cell.angle_gamma   90.00
#
_symmetry.space_group_name_H-M   'P 1'
#
loop_
_entity.id
_entity.type
_entity.pdbx_description
1 polymer ?
#
loop_
_entity_poly.entity_id
_entity_poly.type
_entity_poly.pdbx_seq_one_letter_code
_entity_poly.pdbx_strand_id
1 'polypeptide(L)' 'YVRPYESSAEREAALQPFIDRYNWLRPHSALNHRPPMSRIRAVNNLLRFDS' A
#
# COMPACT_ATOMS: atom_id res chain seq x y z
N TYR A 1 13.06 -1.18 -5.21
CA TYR A 1 12.43 -1.04 -6.54
C TYR A 1 12.97 0.23 -7.15
N VAL A 2 13.61 0.13 -8.30
CA VAL A 2 13.98 1.28 -9.13
C VAL A 2 13.52 0.94 -10.54
N ARG A 3 12.68 1.78 -11.12
CA ARG A 3 12.24 1.69 -12.50
C ARG A 3 12.38 3.09 -13.11
N PRO A 4 13.13 3.26 -14.21
CA PRO A 4 13.12 4.51 -14.95
C PRO A 4 11.78 4.69 -15.66
N TYR A 5 11.31 5.93 -15.72
CA TYR A 5 10.13 6.34 -16.49
C TYR A 5 10.55 7.43 -17.46
N GLU A 6 10.10 7.32 -18.70
CA GLU A 6 10.46 8.26 -19.77
C GLU A 6 9.69 9.58 -19.65
N SER A 7 8.58 9.58 -18.91
CA SER A 7 7.77 10.79 -18.67
C SER A 7 6.98 10.73 -17.35
N SER A 8 6.52 11.89 -16.90
CA SER A 8 5.60 12.01 -15.77
C SER A 8 4.29 11.27 -16.01
N ALA A 9 3.76 11.30 -17.25
CA ALA A 9 2.53 10.62 -17.61
C ALA A 9 2.67 9.09 -17.52
N GLU A 10 3.80 8.53 -17.96
CA GLU A 10 4.09 7.09 -17.79
C GLU A 10 4.18 6.71 -16.31
N ARG A 11 4.86 7.55 -15.51
CA ARG A 11 4.97 7.33 -14.06
C ARG A 11 3.61 7.39 -13.37
N GLU A 12 2.75 8.32 -13.78
CA GLU A 12 1.39 8.46 -13.23
C GLU A 12 0.53 7.26 -13.58
N ALA A 13 0.55 6.80 -14.83
CA ALA A 13 -0.16 5.59 -15.25
C ALA A 13 0.31 4.34 -14.49
N ALA A 14 1.59 4.27 -14.12
CA ALA A 14 2.17 3.17 -13.35
C ALA A 14 1.93 3.27 -11.83
N LEU A 15 1.50 4.42 -11.32
CA LEU A 15 1.40 4.69 -9.88
C LEU A 15 0.35 3.81 -9.21
N GLN A 16 -0.87 3.77 -9.75
CA GLN A 16 -1.96 2.99 -9.15
C GLN A 16 -1.64 1.49 -9.09
N PRO A 17 -1.18 0.84 -10.19
CA PRO A 17 -0.73 -0.55 -10.13
C PRO A 17 0.40 -0.80 -9.12
N PHE A 18 1.34 0.14 -8.98
CA PHE A 18 2.41 0.04 -8.00
C PHE A 18 1.87 0.07 -6.57
N ILE A 19 0.98 1.02 -6.25
CA ILE A 19 0.36 1.16 -4.93
C ILE A 19 -0.41 -0.11 -4.57
N ASP A 20 -1.23 -0.63 -5.48
CA ASP A 20 -2.03 -1.83 -5.24
C ASP A 20 -1.14 -3.03 -4.92
N ARG A 21 -0.12 -3.26 -5.74
CA ARG A 21 0.83 -4.35 -5.50
C ARG A 21 1.60 -4.16 -4.19
N TYR A 22 2.03 -2.94 -3.89
CA TYR A 22 2.81 -2.65 -2.69
C TYR A 22 1.98 -2.88 -1.42
N ASN A 23 0.75 -2.38 -1.41
CA ASN A 23 -0.12 -2.43 -0.24
C ASN A 23 -0.71 -3.82 0.01
N TRP A 24 -1.00 -4.58 -1.04
CA TRP A 24 -1.78 -5.83 -0.93
C TRP A 24 -0.98 -7.11 -1.17
N LEU A 25 0.07 -7.07 -1.99
CA LEU A 25 0.72 -8.29 -2.48
C LEU A 25 2.18 -8.40 -2.02
N ARG A 26 2.84 -7.27 -1.74
CA ARG A 26 4.27 -7.28 -1.43
C ARG A 26 4.51 -7.90 -0.05
N PRO A 27 5.38 -8.92 0.10
CA PRO A 27 5.81 -9.38 1.41
C PRO A 27 6.79 -8.39 2.05
N HIS A 28 6.57 -8.04 3.32
CA HIS A 28 7.50 -7.23 4.12
C HIS A 28 8.12 -8.08 5.22
N SER A 29 9.46 -8.15 5.26
CA SER A 29 10.19 -8.90 6.30
C SER A 29 9.86 -8.42 7.71
N ALA A 30 9.78 -7.10 7.91
CA ALA A 30 9.36 -6.50 9.18
C ALA A 30 7.90 -6.83 9.58
N LEU A 31 7.10 -7.37 8.67
CA LEU A 31 5.70 -7.74 8.88
C LEU A 31 5.49 -9.26 8.77
N ASN A 32 6.51 -10.07 9.09
CA ASN A 32 6.46 -11.54 8.94
C ASN A 32 6.05 -11.97 7.52
N HIS A 33 6.63 -11.30 6.52
CA HIS A 33 6.34 -11.52 5.10
C HIS A 33 4.89 -11.25 4.67
N ARG A 34 4.11 -10.53 5.50
CA ARG A 34 2.76 -10.09 5.14
C ARG A 34 2.78 -8.73 4.45
N PRO A 35 1.74 -8.43 3.64
CA PRO A 35 1.61 -7.12 3.01
C PRO A 35 1.20 -6.03 4.02
N PRO A 36 1.51 -4.75 3.75
CA PRO A 36 1.18 -3.65 4.66
C PRO A 36 -0.29 -3.61 5.08
N MET A 37 -1.22 -3.86 4.14
CA MET A 37 -2.66 -3.87 4.41
C MET A 37 -3.07 -4.94 5.42
N SER A 38 -2.30 -6.01 5.61
CA SER A 38 -2.63 -7.05 6.60
C SER A 38 -2.62 -6.53 8.04
N ARG A 39 -2.06 -5.34 8.29
CA ARG A 39 -2.03 -4.71 9.61
C ARG A 39 -3.21 -3.81 9.89
N ILE A 40 -3.99 -3.48 8.87
CA ILE A 40 -5.19 -2.67 9.04
C ILE A 40 -6.29 -3.59 9.57
N ARG A 41 -6.45 -3.62 10.89
CA ARG A 41 -7.68 -4.18 11.49
C ARG A 41 -8.80 -3.22 11.14
N ALA A 42 -9.87 -3.74 10.51
CA ALA A 42 -11.10 -3.06 10.08
C ALA A 42 -11.12 -1.54 10.31
N VAL A 43 -11.10 -0.76 9.22
CA VAL A 43 -11.18 0.71 9.22
C VAL A 43 -12.55 1.15 9.76
N ASN A 44 -12.73 1.09 11.07
CA ASN A 44 -13.75 1.80 11.80
C ASN A 44 -13.05 2.86 12.64
N ASN A 45 -12.49 3.88 11.96
CA ASN A 45 -12.07 5.13 12.62
C ASN A 45 -13.28 5.93 13.19
N LEU A 46 -14.49 5.38 13.15
CA LEU A 46 -15.74 6.02 13.57
C LEU A 46 -16.22 5.63 14.98
N LEU A 47 -15.51 4.77 15.73
CA LEU A 47 -15.92 4.39 17.09
C LEU A 47 -14.74 4.43 18.05
N ARG A 48 -14.36 5.64 18.47
CA ARG A 48 -13.74 5.86 19.79
C ARG A 48 -13.99 7.29 20.27
N PHE A 49 -15.25 7.57 20.57
CA PHE A 49 -15.59 8.52 21.64
C PHE A 49 -16.43 7.72 22.64
N ASP A 50 -15.73 6.98 23.51
CA ASP A 50 -16.37 6.43 24.70
C ASP A 50 -16.47 7.55 25.74
N SER A 51 -17.63 7.58 26.39
CA SER A 51 -18.18 8.58 27.34
C SER A 51 -17.28 9.00 28.50
#